data_AF-A0A3C0K8S9-F1
#
_entry.id   AF-A0A3C0K8S9-F1
#
_cell.length_a   1.000
_cell.length_b   1.000
_cell.length_c   1.000
_cell.angle_alpha   90.00
_cell.angle_beta   90.00
_cell.angle_gamma   90.00
#
_symmetry.space_group_name_H-M   'P 1'
#
loop_
_entity.id
_entity.type
_entity.pdbx_description
1 polymer ?
#
loop_
_entity_poly.entity_id
_entity_poly.type
_entity_poly.pdbx_seq_one_letter_code
_entity_poly.pdbx_strand_id
1 'polypeptide(L)'
;MKRHLLALTAVGAVLAQGQAWAQDATAEGIAKYREMLEDGNPAELFEMKGEELWAQKRGPKNATLEQCDLGLGPGVLKGAFVQMPRYFKDTGRVQDLESRLLTCMETLQGFNAEEIRKTPFRRGEMANLTALATYVAAQSKGMRFNLPNATEQEKTMYEVGKRLFFMRGGPHDFSCATC
;
A
#
# COMPACT_ATOMS: atom_id res chain seq x y z
N MET A 1 30.39 -52.41 -23.42
CA MET A 1 29.06 -51.78 -23.27
C MET A 1 28.74 -51.31 -21.85
N LYS A 2 28.87 -52.13 -20.78
CA LYS A 2 28.56 -51.70 -19.39
C LYS A 2 29.42 -50.54 -18.83
N ARG A 3 30.69 -50.42 -19.24
CA ARG A 3 31.59 -49.32 -18.81
C ARG A 3 31.23 -47.94 -19.39
N HIS A 4 30.62 -47.89 -20.57
CA HIS A 4 30.19 -46.63 -21.18
C HIS A 4 28.86 -46.13 -20.60
N LEU A 5 27.97 -47.03 -20.16
CA LEU A 5 26.73 -46.66 -19.49
C LEU A 5 26.95 -45.98 -18.13
N LEU A 6 27.93 -46.45 -17.35
CA LEU A 6 28.29 -45.87 -16.04
C LEU A 6 28.89 -44.46 -16.15
N ALA A 7 29.63 -44.17 -17.21
CA ALA A 7 30.19 -42.85 -17.46
C ALA A 7 29.12 -41.81 -17.84
N LEU A 8 28.09 -42.23 -18.60
CA LEU A 8 26.98 -41.37 -19.00
C LEU A 8 26.06 -40.99 -17.82
N THR A 9 25.85 -41.89 -16.86
CA THR A 9 25.06 -41.58 -15.64
C THR A 9 25.79 -40.65 -14.68
N ALA A 10 27.13 -40.70 -14.62
CA ALA A 10 27.92 -39.83 -13.74
C ALA A 10 27.95 -38.37 -14.25
N VAL A 11 27.97 -38.16 -15.58
CA VAL A 11 27.96 -36.80 -16.18
C VAL A 11 26.61 -36.10 -16.00
N GLY A 12 25.50 -36.84 -16.08
CA GLY A 12 24.16 -36.28 -15.86
C GLY A 12 23.92 -35.78 -14.42
N ALA A 13 24.47 -36.47 -13.42
CA ALA A 13 24.35 -36.07 -12.01
C ALA A 13 25.16 -34.80 -11.67
N VAL A 14 26.30 -34.59 -12.32
CA VAL A 14 27.12 -33.38 -12.13
C VAL A 14 26.47 -32.14 -12.78
N LEU A 15 25.81 -32.30 -13.93
CA LEU A 15 25.10 -31.21 -14.61
C LEU A 15 23.85 -30.74 -13.85
N ALA A 16 23.12 -31.64 -13.19
CA ALA A 16 21.95 -31.29 -12.39
C ALA A 16 22.30 -30.54 -11.09
N GLN A 17 23.46 -30.84 -10.49
CA GLN A 17 23.94 -30.16 -9.27
C GLN A 17 24.38 -28.71 -9.53
N GLY A 18 24.98 -28.44 -10.70
CA GLY A 18 25.41 -27.09 -11.08
C GLY A 18 24.26 -26.11 -11.32
N GLN A 19 23.09 -26.58 -11.75
CA GLN A 19 21.92 -25.72 -11.98
C GLN A 19 21.25 -25.29 -10.66
N ALA A 20 21.16 -26.18 -9.67
CA ALA A 20 20.57 -25.84 -8.37
C ALA A 20 21.39 -24.78 -7.62
N TRP A 21 22.73 -24.89 -7.63
CA TRP A 21 23.61 -23.95 -6.93
C TRP A 21 23.65 -22.57 -7.60
N ALA A 22 23.50 -22.52 -8.92
CA ALA A 22 23.40 -21.26 -9.66
C ALA A 22 22.07 -20.52 -9.37
N GLN A 23 20.97 -21.25 -9.14
CA GLN A 23 19.70 -20.66 -8.74
C GLN A 23 19.75 -20.09 -7.31
N ASP A 24 20.36 -20.82 -6.37
CA ASP A 24 20.51 -20.37 -4.98
C ASP A 24 21.43 -19.13 -4.89
N ALA A 25 22.58 -19.15 -5.58
CA ALA A 25 23.50 -17.99 -5.61
C ALA A 25 22.87 -16.74 -6.27
N THR A 26 21.99 -16.93 -7.27
CA THR A 26 21.25 -15.81 -7.89
C THR A 26 20.19 -15.26 -6.94
N ALA A 27 19.44 -16.13 -6.24
CA ALA A 27 18.45 -15.71 -5.26
C ALA A 27 19.08 -14.98 -4.07
N GLU A 28 20.21 -15.48 -3.56
CA GLU A 28 21.00 -14.87 -2.50
C GLU A 28 21.59 -13.51 -2.95
N GLY A 29 22.09 -13.43 -4.18
CA GLY A 29 22.56 -12.16 -4.77
C GLY A 29 21.44 -11.11 -4.91
N ILE A 30 20.23 -11.53 -5.30
CA ILE A 30 19.06 -10.65 -5.35
C ILE A 30 18.62 -10.22 -3.95
N ALA A 31 18.64 -11.13 -2.97
CA ALA A 31 18.29 -10.82 -1.59
C ALA A 31 19.26 -9.79 -1.00
N LYS A 32 20.57 -10.01 -1.16
CA LYS A 32 21.61 -9.06 -0.72
C LYS A 32 21.53 -7.71 -1.45
N TYR A 33 21.24 -7.72 -2.75
CA TYR A 33 21.02 -6.47 -3.50
C TYR A 33 19.79 -5.70 -3.00
N ARG A 34 18.71 -6.40 -2.62
CA ARG A 34 17.52 -5.77 -2.02
C ARG A 34 17.80 -5.24 -0.62
N GLU A 35 18.49 -6.00 0.21
CA GLU A 35 18.93 -5.56 1.55
C GLU A 35 19.80 -4.31 1.47
N MET A 36 20.74 -4.25 0.53
CA MET A 36 21.55 -3.06 0.27
C MET A 36 20.75 -1.85 -0.24
N LEU A 37 19.57 -2.08 -0.86
CA LEU A 37 18.64 -1.03 -1.30
C LEU A 37 17.61 -0.66 -0.22
N GLU A 38 17.47 -1.45 0.84
CA GLU A 38 16.61 -1.11 1.97
C GLU A 38 17.18 0.06 2.76
N ASP A 39 18.51 0.13 2.90
CA ASP A 39 19.19 1.31 3.44
C ASP A 39 19.04 2.51 2.48
N GLY A 40 18.26 3.51 2.89
CA GLY A 40 18.05 4.75 2.13
C GLY A 40 16.82 4.74 1.23
N ASN A 41 15.78 3.96 1.55
CA ASN A 41 14.49 4.04 0.87
C ASN A 41 13.94 5.49 0.94
N PRO A 42 13.77 6.19 -0.19
CA PRO A 42 13.30 7.58 -0.18
C PRO A 42 11.90 7.78 0.44
N ALA A 43 11.11 6.71 0.60
CA ALA A 43 9.82 6.76 1.28
C ALA A 43 9.95 7.12 2.77
N GLU A 44 11.08 6.82 3.42
CA GLU A 44 11.30 7.12 4.84
C GLU A 44 11.25 8.63 5.12
N LEU A 45 11.67 9.45 4.16
CA LEU A 45 11.52 10.91 4.22
C LEU A 45 10.05 11.34 4.29
N PHE A 46 9.17 10.62 3.59
CA PHE A 46 7.73 10.87 3.63
C PHE A 46 7.09 10.30 4.90
N GLU A 47 7.59 9.18 5.43
CA GLU A 47 7.16 8.65 6.73
C GLU A 47 7.45 9.66 7.85
N MET A 48 8.69 10.16 7.95
CA MET A 48 9.05 11.18 8.94
C MET A 48 8.23 12.47 8.79
N LYS A 49 8.10 12.96 7.56
CA LYS A 49 7.26 14.14 7.29
C LYS A 49 5.80 13.89 7.70
N GLY A 50 5.26 12.71 7.39
CA GLY A 50 3.89 12.34 7.75
C GLY A 50 3.69 12.26 9.27
N GLU A 51 4.68 11.75 10.00
CA GLU A 51 4.69 11.71 11.47
C GLU A 51 4.61 13.12 12.06
N GLU A 52 5.46 14.04 11.60
CA GLU A 52 5.43 15.43 12.02
C GLU A 52 4.08 16.07 11.73
N LEU A 53 3.56 15.88 10.51
CA LEU A 53 2.26 16.42 10.09
C LEU A 53 1.08 15.87 10.91
N TRP A 54 1.19 14.65 11.43
CA TRP A 54 0.15 14.00 12.25
C TRP A 54 -0.02 14.71 13.60
N ALA A 55 1.10 15.02 14.26
CA ALA A 55 1.13 15.69 15.56
C ALA A 55 1.07 17.23 15.45
N GLN A 56 1.33 17.80 14.27
CA GLN A 56 1.31 19.24 14.08
C GLN A 56 -0.11 19.81 14.13
N LYS A 57 -0.32 20.86 14.93
CA LYS A 57 -1.54 21.67 14.88
C LYS A 57 -1.59 22.45 13.57
N ARG A 58 -2.59 22.16 12.73
CA ARG A 58 -2.79 22.83 11.43
C ARG A 58 -4.27 23.10 11.14
N GLY A 59 -4.50 23.77 10.01
CA GLY A 59 -5.81 24.12 9.50
C GLY A 59 -6.50 25.25 10.28
N PRO A 60 -7.66 25.73 9.81
CA PRO A 60 -8.42 26.80 10.47
C PRO A 60 -8.77 26.54 11.93
N LYS A 61 -8.88 25.27 12.35
CA LYS A 61 -9.16 24.89 13.75
C LYS A 61 -7.91 24.73 14.61
N ASN A 62 -6.72 24.87 14.04
CA ASN A 62 -5.43 24.75 14.73
C ASN A 62 -5.34 23.47 15.59
N ALA A 63 -5.69 22.32 15.00
CA ALA A 63 -5.81 21.04 15.69
C ALA A 63 -4.89 19.97 15.05
N THR A 64 -4.58 18.91 15.80
CA THR A 64 -3.78 17.76 15.33
C THR A 64 -4.68 16.70 14.69
N LEU A 65 -4.07 15.69 14.05
CA LEU A 65 -4.80 14.51 13.55
C LEU A 65 -4.82 13.35 14.54
N GLU A 66 -4.28 13.52 15.76
CA GLU A 66 -4.15 12.46 16.76
C GLU A 66 -5.49 11.87 17.24
N GLN A 67 -6.61 12.55 16.98
CA GLN A 67 -7.95 12.07 17.26
C GLN A 67 -8.66 11.50 16.02
N CYS A 68 -7.97 11.39 14.88
CA CYS A 68 -8.53 10.81 13.66
C CYS A 68 -8.78 9.31 13.88
N ASP A 69 -10.03 8.89 13.69
CA ASP A 69 -10.40 7.49 13.74
C ASP A 69 -10.25 6.86 12.35
N LEU A 70 -9.28 5.95 12.21
CA LEU A 70 -9.04 5.18 10.98
C LEU A 70 -9.75 3.81 11.00
N GLY A 71 -10.81 3.67 11.78
CA GLY A 71 -11.68 2.49 11.86
C GLY A 71 -11.32 1.50 12.97
N LEU A 72 -10.25 1.77 13.71
CA LEU A 72 -9.84 1.00 14.90
C LEU A 72 -10.02 1.78 16.21
N GLY A 73 -10.65 2.96 16.12
CA GLY A 73 -10.80 3.90 17.23
C GLY A 73 -9.96 5.17 17.03
N PRO A 74 -10.30 6.27 17.72
CA PRO A 74 -9.58 7.54 17.61
C PRO A 74 -8.09 7.38 17.89
N GLY A 75 -7.25 7.85 16.96
CA GLY A 75 -5.79 7.88 17.10
C GLY A 75 -5.06 6.55 16.90
N VAL A 76 -5.79 5.45 16.64
CA VAL A 76 -5.17 4.13 16.45
C VAL A 76 -4.65 3.99 15.01
N LEU A 77 -3.32 4.00 14.86
CA LEU A 77 -2.66 3.84 13.57
C LEU A 77 -2.26 2.40 13.24
N LYS A 78 -1.72 1.68 14.23
CA LYS A 78 -1.14 0.35 14.03
C LYS A 78 -2.17 -0.63 13.48
N GLY A 79 -1.92 -1.17 12.30
CA GLY A 79 -2.81 -2.12 11.63
C GLY A 79 -4.06 -1.52 11.00
N ALA A 80 -4.23 -0.19 10.99
CA ALA A 80 -5.37 0.45 10.36
C ALA A 80 -5.33 0.31 8.83
N PHE A 81 -4.15 0.50 8.22
CA PHE A 81 -3.99 0.48 6.77
C PHE A 81 -4.33 -0.88 6.14
N VAL A 82 -3.94 -1.98 6.78
CA VAL A 82 -4.24 -3.34 6.27
C VAL A 82 -5.72 -3.72 6.36
N GLN A 83 -6.56 -2.89 6.98
CA GLN A 83 -8.02 -3.06 7.07
C GLN A 83 -8.78 -2.01 6.24
N MET A 84 -8.10 -1.35 5.29
CA MET A 84 -8.66 -0.38 4.37
C MET A 84 -8.68 -0.91 2.93
N PRO A 85 -9.62 -0.46 2.06
CA PRO A 85 -10.74 0.43 2.36
C PRO A 85 -11.81 -0.22 3.24
N ARG A 86 -12.58 0.61 3.98
CA ARG A 86 -13.67 0.12 4.86
C ARG A 86 -14.82 1.08 4.98
N TYR A 87 -15.97 0.58 5.44
CA TYR A 87 -17.13 1.42 5.72
C TYR A 87 -16.98 2.24 7.00
N PHE A 88 -17.29 3.53 6.91
CA PHE A 88 -17.32 4.48 8.01
C PHE A 88 -18.74 4.99 8.25
N LYS A 89 -19.24 4.79 9.48
CA LYS A 89 -20.63 5.16 9.84
C LYS A 89 -20.87 6.66 9.84
N ASP A 90 -19.87 7.46 10.21
CA ASP A 90 -19.96 8.92 10.29
C ASP A 90 -20.15 9.57 8.91
N THR A 91 -19.52 9.02 7.86
CA THR A 91 -19.68 9.50 6.48
C THR A 91 -20.70 8.71 5.67
N GLY A 92 -21.06 7.50 6.11
CA GLY A 92 -21.94 6.60 5.36
C GLY A 92 -21.30 6.04 4.07
N ARG A 93 -19.96 6.03 3.98
CA ARG A 93 -19.22 5.62 2.77
C ARG A 93 -18.15 4.59 3.09
N VAL A 94 -17.79 3.79 2.08
CA VAL A 94 -16.51 3.09 2.07
C VAL A 94 -15.44 4.10 1.70
N GLN A 95 -14.41 4.22 2.54
CA GLN A 95 -13.30 5.16 2.35
C GLN A 95 -11.98 4.38 2.30
N ASP A 96 -11.13 4.75 1.35
CA ASP A 96 -9.70 4.42 1.39
C ASP A 96 -8.98 5.31 2.43
N LEU A 97 -7.67 5.13 2.57
CA LEU A 97 -6.89 5.86 3.55
C LEU A 97 -6.90 7.38 3.27
N GLU A 98 -6.68 7.79 2.02
CA GLU A 98 -6.59 9.19 1.62
C GLU A 98 -7.91 9.92 1.80
N SER A 99 -9.03 9.32 1.37
CA SER A 99 -10.35 9.91 1.58
C SER A 99 -10.75 9.95 3.05
N ARG A 100 -10.30 8.98 3.87
CA ARG A 100 -10.53 9.03 5.32
C ARG A 100 -9.68 10.12 6.00
N LEU A 101 -8.42 10.26 5.61
CA LEU A 101 -7.54 11.34 6.07
C LEU A 101 -8.13 12.71 5.72
N LEU A 102 -8.66 12.88 4.51
CA LEU A 102 -9.35 14.11 4.12
C LEU A 102 -10.57 14.41 5.01
N THR A 103 -11.37 13.39 5.34
CA THR A 103 -12.47 13.55 6.31
C THR A 103 -11.94 14.01 7.67
N CYS A 104 -10.85 13.45 8.17
CA CYS A 104 -10.24 13.90 9.43
C CYS A 104 -9.67 15.33 9.33
N MET A 105 -9.00 15.68 8.24
CA MET A 105 -8.48 17.03 8.00
C MET A 105 -9.60 18.08 7.95
N GLU A 106 -10.73 17.77 7.34
CA GLU A 106 -11.90 18.65 7.31
C GLU A 106 -12.57 18.76 8.70
N THR A 107 -12.86 17.62 9.32
CA THR A 107 -13.63 17.58 10.57
C THR A 107 -12.83 18.07 11.77
N LEU A 108 -11.58 17.64 11.93
CA LEU A 108 -10.73 18.00 13.06
C LEU A 108 -9.99 19.32 12.83
N GLN A 109 -9.37 19.50 11.66
CA GLN A 109 -8.49 20.65 11.39
C GLN A 109 -9.19 21.79 10.65
N GLY A 110 -10.35 21.55 10.03
CA GLY A 110 -11.13 22.57 9.31
C GLY A 110 -10.68 22.84 7.89
N PHE A 111 -9.87 21.95 7.29
CA PHE A 111 -9.47 22.09 5.88
C PHE A 111 -10.65 21.92 4.92
N ASN A 112 -10.56 22.52 3.74
CA ASN A 112 -11.51 22.27 2.65
C ASN A 112 -11.10 20.99 1.89
N ALA A 113 -11.72 19.85 2.22
CA ALA A 113 -11.36 18.57 1.61
C ALA A 113 -11.57 18.55 0.09
N GLU A 114 -12.60 19.25 -0.42
CA GLU A 114 -12.91 19.29 -1.85
C GLU A 114 -11.87 20.08 -2.66
N GLU A 115 -11.34 21.16 -2.09
CA GLU A 115 -10.22 21.90 -2.67
C GLU A 115 -8.95 21.04 -2.74
N ILE A 116 -8.65 20.32 -1.66
CA ILE A 116 -7.49 19.42 -1.63
C ILE A 116 -7.65 18.32 -2.68
N ARG A 117 -8.84 17.69 -2.82
CA ARG A 117 -9.10 16.66 -3.84
C ARG A 117 -8.87 17.13 -5.28
N LYS A 118 -9.11 18.41 -5.57
CA LYS A 118 -8.89 19.01 -6.89
C LYS A 118 -7.45 19.45 -7.11
N THR A 119 -6.65 19.54 -6.05
CA THR A 119 -5.25 19.94 -6.13
C THR A 119 -4.43 18.83 -6.78
N PRO A 120 -3.62 19.13 -7.82
CA PRO A 120 -2.76 18.12 -8.43
C PRO A 120 -1.82 17.46 -7.42
N PHE A 121 -1.49 16.19 -7.65
CA PHE A 121 -0.50 15.48 -6.84
C PHE A 121 0.81 16.26 -6.72
N ARG A 122 1.47 16.12 -5.57
CA ARG A 122 2.74 16.80 -5.23
C ARG A 122 2.64 18.33 -5.10
N ARG A 123 1.44 18.91 -5.01
CA ARG A 123 1.23 20.35 -4.77
C ARG A 123 0.45 20.61 -3.49
N GLY A 124 0.72 21.76 -2.85
CA GLY A 124 -0.04 22.25 -1.69
C GLY A 124 -0.29 21.18 -0.62
N GLU A 125 -1.49 21.19 -0.04
CA GLU A 125 -1.90 20.20 0.96
C GLU A 125 -2.04 18.78 0.40
N MET A 126 -2.19 18.59 -0.92
CA MET A 126 -2.19 17.25 -1.53
C MET A 126 -0.83 16.54 -1.36
N ALA A 127 0.27 17.30 -1.37
CA ALA A 127 1.60 16.74 -1.06
C ALA A 127 1.70 16.30 0.41
N ASN A 128 1.05 17.01 1.33
CA ASN A 128 1.01 16.66 2.75
C ASN A 128 0.10 15.44 3.00
N LEU A 129 -1.01 15.31 2.26
CA LEU A 129 -1.85 14.11 2.29
C LEU A 129 -1.07 12.85 1.87
N THR A 130 -0.21 12.96 0.85
CA THR A 130 0.65 11.84 0.42
C THR A 130 1.62 11.40 1.53
N ALA A 131 2.24 12.36 2.22
CA ALA A 131 3.15 12.07 3.34
C ALA A 131 2.40 11.44 4.54
N LEU A 132 1.24 11.99 4.91
CA LEU A 132 0.36 11.43 5.94
C LEU A 132 -0.05 9.99 5.63
N ALA A 133 -0.48 9.72 4.39
CA ALA A 133 -0.85 8.37 3.97
C ALA A 133 0.33 7.40 4.04
N THR A 134 1.53 7.86 3.65
CA THR A 134 2.76 7.07 3.73
C THR A 134 3.09 6.70 5.18
N TYR A 135 3.07 7.68 6.09
CA TYR A 135 3.29 7.45 7.53
C TYR A 135 2.29 6.45 8.12
N VAL A 136 0.99 6.62 7.85
CA VAL A 136 -0.05 5.71 8.37
C VAL A 136 0.11 4.29 7.81
N ALA A 137 0.45 4.15 6.52
CA ALA A 137 0.71 2.85 5.91
C ALA A 137 1.91 2.15 6.55
N ALA A 138 2.98 2.89 6.86
CA ALA A 138 4.17 2.39 7.54
C ALA A 138 3.86 1.78 8.93
N GLN A 139 2.84 2.29 9.63
CA GLN A 139 2.36 1.71 10.90
C GLN A 139 1.77 0.30 10.78
N SER A 140 1.61 -0.21 9.54
CA SER A 140 1.16 -1.57 9.26
C SER A 140 2.20 -2.40 8.47
N LYS A 141 3.45 -1.96 8.38
CA LYS A 141 4.53 -2.68 7.67
C LYS A 141 4.69 -4.11 8.22
N GLY A 142 4.75 -5.08 7.32
CA GLY A 142 4.86 -6.52 7.67
C GLY A 142 3.56 -7.19 8.12
N MET A 143 2.45 -6.46 8.24
CA MET A 143 1.14 -7.03 8.59
C MET A 143 0.43 -7.58 7.34
N ARG A 144 -0.42 -8.61 7.52
CA ARG A 144 -1.25 -9.15 6.43
C ARG A 144 -2.50 -8.29 6.23
N PHE A 145 -2.87 -8.08 4.97
CA PHE A 145 -4.15 -7.48 4.60
C PHE A 145 -5.33 -8.30 5.13
N ASN A 146 -6.30 -7.61 5.72
CA ASN A 146 -7.53 -8.15 6.30
C ASN A 146 -8.68 -7.17 6.09
N LEU A 147 -9.01 -6.89 4.82
CA LEU A 147 -10.04 -5.93 4.46
C LEU A 147 -11.42 -6.43 4.93
N PRO A 148 -12.25 -5.54 5.50
CA PRO A 148 -13.59 -5.91 5.93
C PRO A 148 -14.52 -6.14 4.73
N ASN A 149 -15.47 -7.06 4.92
CA ASN A 149 -16.55 -7.35 3.97
C ASN A 149 -17.87 -7.61 4.72
N ALA A 150 -18.08 -6.84 5.80
CA ALA A 150 -19.14 -7.10 6.77
C ALA A 150 -20.42 -6.31 6.45
N THR A 151 -20.29 -5.17 5.76
CA THR A 151 -21.41 -4.29 5.42
C THR A 151 -21.85 -4.44 3.97
N GLU A 152 -23.10 -4.10 3.68
CA GLU A 152 -23.60 -4.08 2.29
C GLU A 152 -22.86 -3.06 1.43
N GLN A 153 -22.39 -1.96 2.01
CA GLN A 153 -21.60 -0.94 1.34
C GLN A 153 -20.22 -1.48 0.93
N GLU A 154 -19.54 -2.22 1.80
CA GLU A 154 -18.27 -2.89 1.48
C GLU A 154 -18.45 -3.92 0.36
N LYS A 155 -19.46 -4.80 0.47
CA LYS A 155 -19.78 -5.78 -0.59
C LYS A 155 -20.09 -5.11 -1.92
N THR A 156 -20.87 -4.03 -1.88
CA THR A 156 -21.22 -3.27 -3.08
C THR A 156 -19.99 -2.66 -3.73
N MET A 157 -19.11 -2.02 -2.95
CA MET A 157 -17.88 -1.42 -3.48
C MET A 157 -16.89 -2.47 -3.98
N TYR A 158 -16.86 -3.65 -3.36
CA TYR A 158 -16.11 -4.80 -3.89
C TYR A 158 -16.61 -5.20 -5.29
N GLU A 159 -17.92 -5.37 -5.46
CA GLU A 159 -18.49 -5.73 -6.77
C GLU A 159 -18.33 -4.61 -7.82
N VAL A 160 -18.39 -3.34 -7.42
CA VAL A 160 -18.07 -2.21 -8.30
C VAL A 160 -16.60 -2.29 -8.74
N GLY A 161 -15.67 -2.45 -7.80
CA GLY A 161 -14.24 -2.59 -8.09
C GLY A 161 -13.94 -3.76 -9.01
N LYS A 162 -14.57 -4.91 -8.76
CA LYS A 162 -14.49 -6.10 -9.63
C LYS A 162 -14.95 -5.79 -11.04
N ARG A 163 -16.10 -5.13 -11.23
CA ARG A 163 -16.59 -4.75 -12.56
C ARG A 163 -15.63 -3.80 -13.27
N LEU A 164 -15.09 -2.80 -12.57
CA LEU A 164 -14.12 -1.86 -13.12
C LEU A 164 -12.83 -2.55 -13.55
N PHE A 165 -12.35 -3.53 -12.78
CA PHE A 165 -11.15 -4.29 -13.09
C PHE A 165 -11.24 -5.03 -14.45
N PHE A 166 -12.42 -5.55 -14.79
CA PHE A 166 -12.69 -6.24 -16.06
C PHE A 166 -13.30 -5.35 -17.14
N MET A 167 -13.60 -4.09 -16.84
CA MET A 167 -14.21 -3.17 -17.80
C MET A 167 -13.17 -2.75 -18.83
N ARG A 168 -13.46 -3.01 -20.11
CA ARG A 168 -12.65 -2.51 -21.22
C ARG A 168 -13.06 -1.09 -21.57
N GLY A 169 -12.08 -0.24 -21.89
CA GLY A 169 -12.34 1.14 -22.28
C GLY A 169 -11.15 1.84 -22.91
N GLY A 170 -11.38 3.10 -23.29
CA GLY A 170 -10.39 3.93 -23.98
C GLY A 170 -10.14 3.52 -25.43
N PRO A 171 -9.25 4.23 -26.15
CA PRO A 171 -8.99 4.00 -27.57
C PRO A 171 -8.28 2.67 -27.87
N HIS A 172 -7.73 2.01 -26.85
CA HIS A 172 -7.03 0.73 -26.96
C HIS A 172 -7.85 -0.46 -26.44
N ASP A 173 -9.08 -0.22 -25.97
CA ASP A 173 -10.00 -1.26 -25.51
C ASP A 173 -9.40 -2.19 -24.42
N PHE A 174 -8.62 -1.59 -23.51
CA PHE A 174 -7.94 -2.28 -22.41
C PHE A 174 -8.78 -2.29 -21.13
N SER A 175 -8.53 -3.30 -20.28
CA SER A 175 -9.01 -3.40 -18.90
C SER A 175 -7.82 -3.60 -17.95
N CYS A 176 -8.01 -3.48 -16.63
CA CYS A 176 -6.96 -3.83 -15.67
C CYS A 176 -6.52 -5.29 -15.83
N ALA A 177 -7.46 -6.20 -16.12
CA ALA A 177 -7.18 -7.62 -16.36
C ALA A 177 -6.38 -7.92 -17.63
N THR A 178 -6.10 -6.92 -18.47
CA THR A 178 -5.34 -7.10 -19.71
C THR A 178 -3.83 -7.27 -19.47
N CYS A 179 -3.30 -6.71 -18.38
CA CYS A 179 -1.87 -6.72 -18.01
C CYS A 179 -1.68 -7.25 -16.59
#